data_AF-A0A966JB83-F1
#
_entry.id   AF-A0A966JB83-F1
#
_cell.length_a   1.000
_cell.length_b   1.000
_cell.length_c   1.000
_cell.angle_alpha   90.00
_cell.angle_beta   90.00
_cell.angle_gamma   90.00
#
_symmetry.space_group_name_H-M   'P 1'
#
loop_
_entity.id
_entity.type
_entity.pdbx_description
1 polymer ?
#
loop_
_entity_poly.entity_id
_entity_poly.type
_entity_poly.pdbx_seq_one_letter_code
_entity_poly.pdbx_strand_id
1 'polypeptide(L)'
;MSARTINGVDEMKALVGEHLGYSPYVEITQEQVNLFADATGDHQWIHIDVERAKAGPFGGPIAHGYLTLSLGPSLYSQIVEISPGCSPKPASAATRNAPTSHPTGPDRTISGSSPTTGSNTSSR
;
A
#
# COMPACT_ATOMS: atom_id res chain seq x y z
N MET A 1 10.00 19.35 -6.99
CA MET A 1 10.87 19.04 -5.82
C MET A 1 11.55 17.72 -6.13
N SER A 2 12.86 17.62 -5.92
CA SER A 2 13.58 16.35 -6.08
C SER A 2 13.38 15.49 -4.83
N ALA A 3 13.30 14.18 -5.00
CA ALA A 3 13.27 13.25 -3.87
C ALA A 3 14.56 13.40 -3.03
N ARG A 4 14.44 13.27 -1.71
CA ARG A 4 15.56 13.26 -0.78
C ARG A 4 16.26 11.91 -0.87
N THR A 5 17.53 11.91 -1.26
CA THR A 5 18.34 10.69 -1.26
C THR A 5 18.82 10.38 0.16
N ILE A 6 18.60 9.13 0.60
CA ILE A 6 19.05 8.58 1.89
C ILE A 6 19.99 7.41 1.60
N ASN A 7 21.21 7.45 2.15
CA ASN A 7 22.22 6.44 1.91
C ASN A 7 22.24 5.41 3.04
N GLY A 8 21.52 4.30 2.82
CA GLY A 8 21.49 3.18 3.75
C GLY A 8 20.72 3.45 5.05
N VAL A 9 20.76 2.46 5.94
CA VAL A 9 19.86 2.37 7.09
C VAL A 9 20.21 3.36 8.20
N ASP A 10 21.48 3.70 8.36
CA ASP A 10 21.92 4.59 9.44
C ASP A 10 21.50 6.04 9.20
N GLU A 11 21.61 6.52 7.96
CA GLU A 11 21.04 7.81 7.57
C GLU A 11 19.52 7.82 7.73
N MET A 12 18.83 6.73 7.36
CA MET A 12 17.37 6.64 7.55
C MET A 12 16.95 6.74 9.02
N LYS A 13 17.68 6.08 9.93
CA LYS A 13 17.41 6.14 11.38
C LYS A 13 17.63 7.54 11.95
N ALA A 14 18.61 8.28 11.43
CA ALA A 14 18.91 9.63 11.89
C ALA A 14 17.74 10.61 11.61
N LEU A 15 16.84 10.28 10.68
CA LEU A 15 15.70 11.11 10.29
C LEU A 15 14.41 10.80 11.06
N VAL A 16 14.46 9.94 12.09
CA VAL A 16 13.27 9.64 12.90
C VAL A 16 12.77 10.91 13.58
N GLY A 17 11.50 11.24 13.35
CA GLY A 17 10.87 12.46 13.85
C GLY A 17 11.01 13.67 12.93
N GLU A 18 11.78 13.57 11.83
CA GLU A 18 11.87 14.64 10.83
C GLU A 18 10.76 14.54 9.78
N HIS A 19 10.32 15.70 9.30
CA HIS A 19 9.47 15.78 8.11
C HIS A 19 10.31 15.65 6.85
N LEU A 20 10.03 14.62 6.03
CA LEU A 20 10.83 14.28 4.85
C LEU A 20 10.46 15.07 3.59
N GLY A 21 9.34 15.79 3.62
CA GLY A 21 8.81 16.56 2.50
C GLY A 21 7.40 16.14 2.10
N TYR A 22 6.90 16.78 1.04
CA TYR A 22 5.59 16.51 0.45
C TYR A 22 5.77 16.02 -0.98
N SER A 23 4.95 15.05 -1.39
CA SER A 23 4.83 14.71 -2.81
C SER A 23 4.15 15.85 -3.56
N PRO A 24 4.36 15.96 -4.87
CA PRO A 24 3.44 16.67 -5.75
C PRO A 24 1.98 16.22 -5.54
N TYR A 25 1.04 17.11 -5.86
CA TYR A 25 -0.36 16.73 -5.96
C TYR A 25 -0.56 15.75 -7.11
N VAL A 26 -1.38 14.74 -6.88
CA VAL A 26 -1.81 13.78 -7.88
C VAL A 26 -3.31 13.95 -8.07
N GLU A 27 -3.71 14.15 -9.32
CA GLU A 27 -5.11 14.16 -9.71
C GLU A 27 -5.61 12.71 -9.84
N ILE A 28 -6.75 12.41 -9.23
CA ILE A 28 -7.41 11.12 -9.35
C ILE A 28 -8.56 11.25 -10.34
N THR A 29 -8.45 10.52 -11.45
CA THR A 29 -9.45 10.55 -12.52
C THR A 29 -10.52 9.48 -12.29
N GLN A 30 -11.70 9.70 -12.87
CA GLN A 30 -12.77 8.69 -12.86
C GLN A 30 -12.33 7.39 -13.54
N GLU A 31 -11.45 7.45 -14.54
CA GLU A 31 -10.89 6.27 -15.20
C GLU A 31 -10.09 5.40 -14.21
N GLN A 32 -9.25 6.01 -13.38
CA GLN A 32 -8.50 5.27 -12.35
C GLN A 32 -9.43 4.64 -11.31
N VAL A 33 -10.49 5.35 -10.92
CA VAL A 33 -11.54 4.83 -10.03
C VAL A 33 -12.20 3.60 -10.66
N ASN A 34 -12.57 3.67 -11.94
CA ASN A 34 -13.20 2.55 -12.64
C ASN A 34 -12.25 1.35 -12.80
N LEU A 35 -10.98 1.59 -13.17
CA LEU A 35 -9.99 0.53 -13.27
C LEU A 35 -9.73 -0.15 -11.91
N PHE A 36 -9.75 0.62 -10.82
CA PHE A 36 -9.62 0.06 -9.48
C PHE A 36 -10.84 -0.78 -9.10
N ALA A 37 -12.05 -0.35 -9.47
CA ALA A 37 -13.26 -1.15 -9.31
C ALA A 37 -13.14 -2.49 -10.05
N ASP A 38 -12.68 -2.48 -11.30
CA ASP A 38 -12.49 -3.70 -12.10
C ASP A 38 -11.43 -4.62 -11.51
N ALA A 39 -10.34 -4.06 -10.98
CA ALA A 39 -9.26 -4.83 -10.37
C ALA A 39 -9.64 -5.48 -9.03
N THR A 40 -10.58 -4.87 -8.29
CA THR A 40 -10.91 -5.29 -6.91
C THR A 40 -12.30 -5.92 -6.78
N GLY A 41 -13.17 -5.75 -7.78
CA GLY A 41 -14.58 -6.10 -7.71
C GLY A 41 -15.44 -5.12 -6.91
N ASP A 42 -14.88 -3.98 -6.48
CA ASP A 42 -15.64 -2.94 -5.77
C ASP A 42 -16.32 -1.99 -6.75
N HIS A 43 -17.47 -2.42 -7.25
CA HIS A 43 -18.33 -1.64 -8.14
C HIS A 43 -19.45 -0.90 -7.39
N GLN A 44 -19.21 -0.47 -6.13
CA GLN A 44 -20.20 0.33 -5.42
C GLN A 44 -20.55 1.60 -6.20
N TRP A 45 -21.85 1.89 -6.31
CA TRP A 45 -22.38 2.98 -7.15
C TRP A 45 -21.82 4.36 -6.80
N ILE A 46 -21.41 4.56 -5.55
CA ILE A 46 -20.79 5.81 -5.08
C ILE A 46 -19.44 6.11 -5.76
N HIS A 47 -18.83 5.09 -6.37
CA HIS A 47 -17.54 5.20 -7.07
C HIS A 47 -17.73 5.29 -8.58
N ILE A 48 -18.59 4.45 -9.16
CA ILE A 48 -18.62 4.23 -10.62
C ILE A 48 -19.83 4.81 -11.36
N ASP A 49 -20.95 5.05 -10.67
CA ASP A 49 -22.18 5.57 -11.29
C ASP A 49 -22.26 7.07 -11.04
N VAL A 50 -21.68 7.84 -11.96
CA VAL A 50 -21.55 9.31 -11.84
C VAL A 50 -22.90 10.00 -11.68
N GLU A 51 -23.91 9.59 -12.45
CA GLU A 51 -25.23 10.24 -12.42
C GLU A 51 -25.96 9.94 -11.11
N ARG A 52 -25.91 8.68 -10.65
CA ARG A 52 -26.49 8.33 -9.36
C ARG A 52 -25.73 8.98 -8.19
N ALA A 53 -24.40 9.05 -8.29
CA ALA A 53 -23.55 9.64 -7.25
C ALA A 53 -23.79 11.15 -7.06
N LYS A 54 -24.09 11.89 -8.13
CA LYS A 54 -24.49 13.32 -8.05
C LYS A 54 -25.73 13.55 -7.20
N ALA A 55 -26.70 12.64 -7.27
CA ALA A 55 -27.91 12.69 -6.43
C ALA A 55 -27.70 12.11 -5.02
N GLY A 56 -26.51 11.56 -4.75
CA GLY A 56 -26.14 10.94 -3.49
C GLY A 56 -25.65 11.94 -2.44
N PRO A 57 -25.33 11.44 -1.23
CA PRO A 57 -24.94 12.27 -0.09
C PRO A 57 -23.62 13.04 -0.27
N PHE A 58 -22.80 12.65 -1.25
CA PHE A 58 -21.49 13.27 -1.51
C PHE A 58 -21.51 14.30 -2.66
N GLY A 59 -22.64 14.45 -3.37
CA GLY A 59 -22.78 15.40 -4.47
C GLY A 59 -22.03 15.04 -5.76
N GLY A 60 -21.45 13.84 -5.84
CA GLY A 60 -20.69 13.34 -6.98
C GLY A 60 -20.01 12.01 -6.66
N PRO A 61 -19.36 11.37 -7.66
CA PRO A 61 -18.58 10.16 -7.44
C PRO A 61 -17.38 10.48 -6.54
N ILE A 62 -17.03 9.54 -5.67
CA ILE A 62 -15.85 9.61 -4.82
C ILE A 62 -14.90 8.46 -5.16
N ALA A 63 -13.60 8.64 -4.98
CA ALA A 63 -12.63 7.57 -5.17
C ALA A 63 -12.79 6.48 -4.09
N HIS A 64 -12.38 5.24 -4.41
CA HIS A 64 -12.27 4.17 -3.42
C HIS A 64 -11.27 4.56 -2.33
N GLY A 65 -11.61 4.34 -1.05
CA GLY A 65 -10.66 4.58 0.05
C GLY A 65 -9.38 3.74 -0.11
N TYR A 66 -9.50 2.51 -0.60
CA TYR A 66 -8.36 1.64 -0.88
C TYR A 66 -7.54 2.09 -2.10
N LEU A 67 -8.14 2.78 -3.07
CA LEU A 67 -7.37 3.41 -4.15
C LEU A 67 -6.45 4.47 -3.55
N THR A 68 -6.96 5.38 -2.70
CA THR A 68 -6.14 6.39 -2.03
C THR A 68 -5.00 5.78 -1.20
N LEU A 69 -5.27 4.72 -0.43
CA LEU A 69 -4.23 4.02 0.33
C LEU A 69 -3.16 3.37 -0.56
N SER A 70 -3.57 2.81 -1.70
CA SER A 70 -2.67 2.15 -2.65
C SER A 70 -1.68 3.10 -3.33
N LEU A 71 -1.94 4.41 -3.30
CA LEU A 71 -1.01 5.42 -3.82
C LEU A 71 0.21 5.64 -2.93
N GLY A 72 0.18 5.19 -1.67
CA GLY A 72 1.24 5.39 -0.68
C GLY A 72 2.64 5.08 -1.19
N PRO A 73 2.91 3.90 -1.78
CA PRO A 73 4.23 3.58 -2.36
C PRO A 73 4.66 4.53 -3.48
N SER A 74 3.74 4.90 -4.37
CA SER A 74 4.03 5.83 -5.47
C SER A 74 4.34 7.24 -4.95
N LEU A 75 3.55 7.75 -4.01
CA LEU A 75 3.78 9.06 -3.40
C LEU A 75 5.07 9.08 -2.56
N TYR A 76 5.34 8.02 -1.81
CA TYR A 76 6.57 7.87 -1.03
C TYR A 76 7.82 7.95 -1.91
N SER A 77 7.80 7.28 -3.06
CA SER A 77 8.92 7.30 -4.02
C SER A 77 9.22 8.69 -4.61
N GLN A 78 8.25 9.60 -4.55
CA GLN A 78 8.43 10.99 -5.01
C GLN A 78 9.08 11.88 -3.94
N ILE A 79 9.11 11.42 -2.68
CA ILE A 79 9.64 12.16 -1.52
C ILE A 79 11.02 11.63 -1.15
N VAL A 80 11.21 10.30 -1.18
CA VAL A 80 12.41 9.63 -0.69
C VAL A 80 12.95 8.65 -1.72
N GLU A 81 14.25 8.73 -1.96
CA GLU A 81 15.01 7.71 -2.68
C GLU A 81 16.01 7.07 -1.72
N ILE A 82 15.94 5.75 -1.55
CA ILE A 82 16.91 5.03 -0.74
C ILE A 82 17.97 4.48 -1.68
N SER A 83 19.15 5.08 -1.65
CA SER A 83 20.32 4.52 -2.30
C SER A 83 20.87 3.39 -1.42
N PRO A 84 21.25 2.23 -1.98
CA PRO A 84 22.05 1.25 -1.26
C PRO A 84 23.42 1.87 -0.96
N GLY A 85 23.49 2.66 0.11
CA GLY A 85 24.72 3.27 0.58
C GLY A 85 25.77 2.18 0.81
N CYS A 86 27.00 2.44 0.39
CA CYS A 86 28.14 1.61 0.75
C CYS A 86 28.27 1.64 2.27
N SER A 87 27.74 0.61 2.93
CA SER A 87 27.92 0.44 4.36
C SER A 87 29.44 0.29 4.61
N PRO A 88 30.06 0.98 5.59
CA PRO A 88 31.39 0.57 6.02
C PRO A 88 31.31 -0.91 6.41
N LYS A 89 32.08 -1.73 5.70
CA LYS A 89 32.07 -3.19 5.84
C LYS A 89 32.34 -3.53 7.31
N PRO A 90 31.42 -4.21 8.03
CA PRO A 90 31.76 -4.69 9.36
C PRO A 90 32.92 -5.66 9.23
N ALA A 91 33.98 -5.41 10.00
CA ALA A 91 35.10 -6.33 10.12
C ALA A 91 34.58 -7.65 10.73
N SER A 92 34.53 -8.67 9.89
CA SER A 92 34.37 -10.11 10.18
C SER A 92 32.97 -10.64 10.58
N ALA A 93 32.65 -11.75 9.89
CA ALA A 93 31.88 -12.92 10.32
C ALA A 93 30.39 -12.79 10.68
N ALA A 94 29.53 -13.37 9.84
CA ALA A 94 28.88 -14.67 10.12
C ALA A 94 27.74 -14.94 9.10
N THR A 95 27.89 -16.04 8.36
CA THR A 95 26.86 -16.63 7.50
C THR A 95 25.57 -16.88 8.29
N ARG A 96 24.46 -16.24 7.89
CA ARG A 96 23.11 -16.68 8.25
C ARG A 96 22.27 -16.76 6.99
N ASN A 97 22.00 -17.99 6.56
CA ASN A 97 21.01 -18.29 5.53
C ASN A 97 19.62 -18.09 6.12
N ALA A 98 18.93 -17.01 5.74
CA ALA A 98 17.50 -16.87 5.97
C ALA A 98 16.77 -17.29 4.70
N PRO A 99 15.78 -18.20 4.74
CA PRO A 99 14.96 -18.51 3.58
C PRO A 99 14.11 -17.28 3.25
N THR A 100 14.31 -16.72 2.06
CA THR A 100 13.49 -15.64 1.52
C THR A 100 12.09 -16.19 1.21
N SER A 101 11.08 -15.58 1.83
CA SER A 101 9.68 -15.77 1.45
C SER A 101 9.52 -15.39 -0.03
N HIS A 102 9.02 -16.32 -0.84
CA HIS A 102 8.76 -16.11 -2.26
C HIS A 102 7.77 -14.95 -2.49
N PRO A 103 7.95 -14.14 -3.55
CA PRO A 103 6.92 -13.22 -4.00
C PRO A 103 5.66 -14.01 -4.41
N THR A 104 4.53 -13.69 -3.80
CA THR A 104 3.22 -14.20 -4.23
C THR A 104 2.93 -13.69 -5.64
N GLY A 105 2.93 -14.60 -6.62
CA GLY A 105 2.57 -14.31 -8.00
C GLY A 105 1.07 -14.03 -8.21
N PRO A 106 0.68 -13.57 -9.42
CA PRO A 106 -0.65 -13.03 -9.72
C PRO A 106 -1.82 -14.03 -9.69
N ASP A 107 -1.55 -15.33 -9.51
CA ASP A 107 -2.55 -16.42 -9.65
C ASP A 107 -2.90 -17.11 -8.32
N ARG A 108 -2.81 -16.39 -7.19
CA ARG A 108 -3.29 -16.91 -5.90
C ARG A 108 -4.65 -16.32 -5.55
N THR A 109 -5.66 -17.17 -5.54
CA THR A 109 -6.99 -16.89 -4.98
C THR A 109 -6.86 -16.57 -3.49
N ILE A 110 -7.15 -15.33 -3.10
CA ILE A 110 -7.27 -14.94 -1.69
C ILE A 110 -8.68 -15.33 -1.23
N SER A 111 -8.85 -16.57 -0.79
CA SER A 111 -10.13 -17.02 -0.22
C SER A 111 -10.23 -16.61 1.24
N GLY A 112 -11.16 -15.70 1.55
CA GLY A 112 -11.53 -15.36 2.92
C GLY A 112 -12.21 -16.56 3.59
N SER A 113 -11.47 -17.29 4.41
CA SER A 113 -12.05 -18.35 5.24
C SER A 113 -12.80 -17.73 6.41
N SER A 114 -14.11 -17.90 6.44
CA SER A 114 -14.93 -17.61 7.63
C SER A 114 -14.55 -18.59 8.74
N PRO A 115 -14.42 -18.15 10.01
CA PRO A 115 -14.14 -19.06 11.11
C PRO A 115 -15.38 -19.93 11.37
N THR A 116 -15.26 -21.23 11.10
CA THR A 116 -16.23 -22.21 11.59
C THR A 116 -16.07 -22.33 13.10
N THR A 117 -17.07 -21.84 13.84
CA THR A 117 -17.20 -22.03 15.29
C THR A 117 -17.35 -23.53 15.58
N GLY A 118 -16.32 -24.14 16.16
CA GLY A 118 -16.40 -25.49 16.72
C GLY A 118 -17.19 -25.47 18.04
N SER A 119 -18.36 -26.09 18.05
CA SER A 119 -19.08 -26.42 19.28
C SER A 119 -18.39 -27.59 19.98
N ASN A 120 -17.91 -27.36 21.19
CA ASN A 120 -17.42 -28.40 22.08
C ASN A 120 -18.45 -28.59 23.21
N THR A 121 -19.42 -29.49 23.04
CA THR A 121 -20.30 -29.94 24.13
C THR A 121 -19.59 -31.03 24.91
N SER A 122 -19.01 -30.65 26.05
CA SER A 122 -18.50 -31.59 27.05
C SER A 122 -19.62 -31.98 28.02
N SER A 123 -19.74 -33.28 28.22
CA SER A 123 -20.69 -33.98 29.07
C SER A 123 -20.72 -33.49 30.53
N ARG A 124 -21.93 -33.38 31.08
CA ARG A 124 -22.24 -33.65 32.49
C ARG A 124 -23.66 -34.20 32.59
#